data_AF-X1VX05-F1
#
_entry.id   AF-X1VX05-F1
#
_cell.length_a   1.000
_cell.length_b   1.000
_cell.length_c   1.000
_cell.angle_alpha   90.00
_cell.angle_beta   90.00
_cell.angle_gamma   90.00
#
_symmetry.space_group_name_H-M   'P 1'
#
loop_
_entity.id
_entity.type
_entity.pdbx_description
1 polymer ?
#
loop_
_entity_poly.entity_id
_entity_poly.type
_entity_poly.pdbx_seq_one_letter_code
_entity_poly.pdbx_strand_id
1 'polypeptide(L)'
;MIAEIPYIVLITGAVLVGLWISNILFDLKVPNYTSRKIGHAAGGLGFLLCAFLFSSGWWPLILAAGFVGLLGGARLIKPDTFRGVGGTGRP
;
A
#
# COMPACT_ATOMS: atom_id res chain seq x y z
N MET A 1 3.02 6.34 -21.51
CA MET A 1 1.76 6.12 -20.75
C MET A 1 1.16 4.74 -20.97
N ILE A 2 0.56 4.40 -22.12
CA ILE A 2 -0.07 3.06 -22.31
C ILE A 2 0.96 1.92 -22.21
N ALA A 3 2.15 2.09 -22.78
CA ALA A 3 3.22 1.08 -22.70
C ALA A 3 3.73 0.83 -21.27
N GLU A 4 3.44 1.72 -20.32
CA GLU A 4 3.88 1.62 -18.92
C GLU A 4 2.84 0.94 -18.02
N ILE A 5 1.68 0.54 -18.58
CA ILE A 5 0.61 -0.17 -17.86
C ILE A 5 1.12 -1.40 -17.09
N PRO A 6 2.03 -2.24 -17.63
CA PRO A 6 2.56 -3.37 -16.87
C PRO A 6 3.21 -2.95 -15.55
N TYR A 7 3.88 -1.79 -15.51
CA TYR A 7 4.51 -1.27 -14.30
C TYR A 7 3.49 -0.75 -13.28
N ILE A 8 2.38 -0.19 -13.74
CA ILE A 8 1.25 0.20 -12.88
C ILE A 8 0.71 -1.04 -12.16
N VAL A 9 0.47 -2.11 -12.90
CA VAL A 9 -0.04 -3.38 -12.36
C VAL A 9 0.97 -3.97 -11.37
N LEU A 10 2.25 -3.97 -11.73
CA LEU A 10 3.33 -4.44 -10.86
C LEU A 10 3.38 -3.68 -9.53
N ILE A 11 3.40 -2.35 -9.58
CA ILE A 11 3.49 -1.51 -8.37
C ILE A 11 2.22 -1.64 -7.53
N THR A 12 1.06 -1.62 -8.15
CA THR A 12 -0.22 -1.79 -7.45
C THR A 12 -0.27 -3.13 -6.75
N GLY A 13 0.09 -4.21 -7.46
CA GLY A 13 0.14 -5.56 -6.89
C GLY A 13 1.12 -5.67 -5.73
N ALA A 14 2.34 -5.13 -5.87
CA ALA A 14 3.35 -5.16 -4.82
C ALA A 14 2.88 -4.45 -3.54
N VAL A 15 2.25 -3.28 -3.67
CA VAL A 15 1.72 -2.55 -2.51
C VAL A 15 0.54 -3.30 -1.88
N LEU A 16 -0.40 -3.83 -2.67
CA LEU A 16 -1.51 -4.64 -2.14
C LEU A 16 -1.03 -5.89 -1.40
N VAL A 17 0.00 -6.58 -1.91
CA VAL A 17 0.66 -7.69 -1.22
C VAL A 17 1.28 -7.22 0.10
N GLY A 18 1.93 -6.06 0.12
CA GLY A 18 2.45 -5.46 1.36
C GLY A 18 1.36 -5.19 2.41
N LEU A 19 0.19 -4.67 1.98
CA LEU A 19 -0.96 -4.49 2.86
C LEU A 19 -1.51 -5.83 3.38
N TRP A 20 -1.57 -6.84 2.52
CA TRP A 20 -2.00 -8.20 2.89
C TRP A 20 -1.05 -8.86 3.89
N ILE A 21 0.26 -8.78 3.66
CA ILE A 21 1.28 -9.27 4.61
C ILE A 21 1.16 -8.54 5.95
N SER A 22 0.95 -7.23 5.93
CA SER A 22 0.74 -6.45 7.16
C SER A 22 -0.46 -6.97 7.97
N ASN A 23 -1.56 -7.32 7.31
CA ASN A 23 -2.71 -7.97 7.96
C ASN A 23 -2.36 -9.34 8.54
N ILE A 24 -1.62 -10.19 7.81
CA ILE A 24 -1.18 -11.49 8.33
C ILE A 24 -0.35 -11.32 9.60
N LEU A 25 0.64 -10.42 9.58
CA LEU A 25 1.48 -10.17 10.74
C LEU A 25 0.66 -9.65 11.93
N PHE A 26 -0.30 -8.78 11.67
CA PHE A 26 -1.26 -8.35 12.68
C PHE A 26 -2.04 -9.53 13.26
N ASP A 27 -2.55 -10.44 12.42
CA ASP A 27 -3.30 -11.63 12.87
C ASP A 27 -2.42 -12.57 13.71
N LEU A 28 -1.15 -12.73 13.33
CA LEU A 28 -0.11 -13.49 14.05
C LEU A 28 0.37 -12.82 15.35
N LYS A 29 -0.30 -11.76 15.81
CA LYS A 29 0.02 -11.05 17.07
C LYS A 29 1.37 -10.34 17.07
N VAL A 30 1.95 -10.05 15.90
CA VAL A 30 3.11 -9.15 15.80
C VAL A 30 2.71 -7.76 16.30
N PRO A 31 3.57 -7.04 17.04
CA PRO A 31 3.27 -5.70 17.53
C PRO A 31 2.77 -4.78 16.41
N ASN A 32 1.69 -4.03 16.69
CA ASN A 32 1.01 -3.17 15.71
C ASN A 32 1.96 -2.19 15.02
N TYR A 33 2.95 -1.65 15.75
CA TYR A 33 3.96 -0.78 15.16
C TYR A 33 4.74 -1.50 14.06
N THR A 34 5.17 -2.73 14.30
CA THR A 34 5.98 -3.53 13.37
C THR A 34 5.16 -3.99 12.17
N SER A 35 3.95 -4.53 12.38
CA SER A 35 3.07 -4.93 11.27
C SER A 35 2.73 -3.73 10.38
N ARG A 36 2.50 -2.55 10.95
CA ARG A 36 2.26 -1.30 10.21
C ARG A 36 3.45 -0.89 9.35
N LYS A 37 4.68 -1.07 9.83
CA LYS A 37 5.89 -0.71 9.07
C LYS A 37 6.04 -1.52 7.79
N ILE A 38 5.55 -2.75 7.73
CA ILE A 38 5.59 -3.54 6.50
C ILE A 38 4.74 -2.91 5.39
N GLY A 39 3.52 -2.46 5.70
CA GLY A 39 2.68 -1.75 4.73
C GLY A 39 3.33 -0.44 4.26
N HIS A 40 3.94 0.32 5.17
CA HIS A 40 4.65 1.57 4.81
C HIS A 40 5.91 1.30 3.99
N ALA A 41 6.66 0.24 4.30
CA ALA A 41 7.85 -0.14 3.56
C ALA A 41 7.50 -0.57 2.13
N ALA A 42 6.45 -1.37 1.96
CA ALA A 42 5.97 -1.76 0.63
C ALA A 42 5.50 -0.54 -0.19
N GLY A 43 4.72 0.36 0.40
CA GLY A 43 4.28 1.60 -0.24
C GLY A 43 5.45 2.53 -0.61
N GLY A 44 6.37 2.75 0.33
CA GLY A 44 7.54 3.60 0.13
C GLY A 44 8.50 3.04 -0.92
N LEU A 45 8.76 1.73 -0.89
CA LEU A 45 9.57 1.07 -1.90
C LEU A 45 8.91 1.13 -3.28
N GLY A 46 7.60 0.87 -3.36
CA GLY A 46 6.83 1.01 -4.60
C GLY A 46 6.94 2.43 -5.18
N PHE A 47 6.84 3.46 -4.33
CA PHE A 47 7.01 4.84 -4.76
C PHE A 47 8.44 5.13 -5.27
N LEU A 48 9.48 4.66 -4.56
CA LEU A 48 10.87 4.82 -5.00
C LEU A 48 11.15 4.10 -6.33
N LEU A 49 10.60 2.91 -6.52
CA LEU A 49 10.73 2.16 -7.77
C LEU A 49 10.09 2.87 -8.96
N CYS A 50 9.09 3.72 -8.74
CA CYS A 50 8.47 4.50 -9.81
C CYS A 50 9.48 5.41 -10.52
N ALA A 51 10.53 5.89 -9.84
CA ALA A 51 11.58 6.71 -10.44
C ALA A 51 12.40 5.96 -11.52
N PHE A 52 12.44 4.63 -11.45
CA PHE A 52 13.15 3.78 -12.41
C PHE A 52 12.23 3.19 -13.48
N LEU A 53 10.93 3.07 -13.18
CA LEU A 53 9.96 2.38 -14.05
C LEU A 53 9.19 3.32 -14.97
N PHE A 54 9.00 4.58 -14.59
CA PHE A 54 8.17 5.51 -15.34
C PHE A 54 9.00 6.66 -15.92
N SER A 55 8.69 7.02 -17.16
CA SER A 55 9.30 8.16 -17.86
C SER A 55 8.77 9.52 -17.39
N SER A 56 7.68 9.53 -16.61
CA SER A 56 6.97 10.73 -16.17
C SER A 56 6.59 10.65 -14.69
N GLY A 57 6.72 11.77 -13.98
CA GLY A 57 6.30 11.91 -12.58
C GLY A 57 4.78 11.82 -12.36
N TRP A 58 3.96 11.90 -13.41
CA TRP A 58 2.51 11.79 -13.30
C TRP A 58 2.05 10.43 -12.78
N TRP A 59 2.71 9.34 -13.19
CA TRP A 59 2.34 7.99 -12.73
C TRP A 59 2.48 7.80 -11.23
N PRO A 60 3.64 8.09 -10.59
CA PRO A 60 3.75 8.00 -9.15
C PRO A 60 2.74 8.86 -8.40
N LEU A 61 2.39 10.05 -8.92
CA LEU A 61 1.36 10.90 -8.32
C LEU A 61 -0.05 10.28 -8.41
N ILE A 62 -0.43 9.75 -9.57
CA ILE A 62 -1.72 9.07 -9.78
C ILE A 62 -1.83 7.84 -8.87
N LEU A 63 -0.77 7.03 -8.82
CA LEU A 63 -0.71 5.84 -7.97
C LEU A 63 -0.81 6.22 -6.48
N ALA A 64 -0.06 7.21 -6.03
CA ALA A 64 -0.12 7.68 -4.64
C ALA A 64 -1.51 8.20 -4.28
N ALA A 65 -2.12 9.03 -5.14
CA ALA A 65 -3.48 9.53 -4.94
C ALA A 65 -4.51 8.40 -4.89
N GLY A 66 -4.39 7.41 -5.79
CA GLY A 66 -5.22 6.21 -5.78
C GLY A 66 -5.09 5.40 -4.50
N PHE A 67 -3.87 5.20 -4.00
CA PHE A 67 -3.63 4.52 -2.74
C PHE A 67 -4.17 5.28 -1.53
N VAL A 68 -4.04 6.61 -1.50
CA VAL A 68 -4.67 7.45 -0.47
C VAL A 68 -6.19 7.29 -0.50
N GLY A 69 -6.80 7.34 -1.68
CA GLY A 69 -8.24 7.12 -1.85
C GLY A 69 -8.68 5.72 -1.38
N LEU A 70 -7.92 4.68 -1.73
CA LEU A 70 -8.19 3.30 -1.31
C LEU A 70 -8.09 3.12 0.21
N LEU A 71 -7.02 3.63 0.84
CA LEU A 71 -6.83 3.52 2.29
C LEU A 71 -7.84 4.37 3.05
N GLY A 72 -8.13 5.59 2.58
CA GLY A 72 -9.14 6.46 3.14
C GLY A 72 -10.55 5.87 3.01
N GLY A 73 -10.90 5.37 1.82
CA GLY A 73 -12.18 4.70 1.58
C GLY A 73 -12.35 3.45 2.43
N ALA A 74 -11.31 2.61 2.54
CA ALA A 74 -11.32 1.47 3.44
C ALA A 74 -11.53 1.91 4.89
N ARG A 75 -10.84 2.94 5.36
CA ARG A 75 -11.02 3.46 6.73
C ARG A 75 -12.44 3.94 7.01
N LEU A 76 -13.12 4.52 6.02
CA LEU A 76 -14.48 5.06 6.18
C LEU A 76 -15.58 3.98 6.06
N ILE A 77 -15.41 3.00 5.16
CA ILE A 77 -16.45 2.02 4.82
C ILE A 77 -16.25 0.68 5.53
N LYS A 78 -15.01 0.19 5.60
CA LYS A 78 -14.64 -1.12 6.19
C LYS A 78 -13.26 -1.02 6.87
N PRO A 79 -13.17 -0.41 8.07
CA PRO A 79 -11.89 -0.12 8.72
C PRO A 79 -11.03 -1.36 8.99
N ASP A 80 -11.64 -2.54 9.09
CA ASP A 80 -10.95 -3.81 9.32
C ASP A 80 -10.24 -4.40 8.08
N THR A 81 -10.48 -3.84 6.88
CA THR A 81 -9.87 -4.31 5.64
C THR A 81 -8.34 -4.20 5.65
N PHE A 82 -7.78 -3.11 6.19
CA PHE A 82 -6.32 -2.91 6.32
C PHE A 82 -5.90 -2.76 7.78
N ARG A 83 -6.41 -3.66 8.64
CA ARG A 83 -6.19 -3.66 10.09
C ARG A 83 -4.72 -3.65 10.51
N GLY A 84 -3.82 -4.23 9.72
CA GLY A 84 -2.38 -4.23 9.99
C GLY A 84 -1.68 -2.89 9.80
N VAL A 85 -2.25 -1.96 9.02
CA VAL A 85 -1.59 -0.70 8.63
C VAL A 85 -2.25 0.54 9.24
N GLY A 86 -3.54 0.46 9.55
CA GLY A 86 -4.30 1.62 10.04
C GLY A 86 -5.60 1.30 10.79
N GLY A 87 -5.89 0.03 11.08
CA GLY A 87 -7.01 -0.30 11.95
C GLY A 87 -6.68 0.07 13.40
N THR A 88 -7.66 0.62 14.11
CA THR A 88 -7.63 0.82 15.58
C THR A 88 -7.66 -0.51 16.36
N GLY A 89 -7.26 -1.61 15.70
CA GLY A 89 -7.78 -2.95 15.96
C GLY A 89 -7.19 -3.67 17.17
N ARG A 90 -6.16 -3.12 17.83
CA ARG A 90 -5.78 -3.56 19.17
C ARG A 90 -5.37 -2.35 20.02
N PRO A 91 -5.96 -2.18 21.22
CA PRO A 91 -5.38 -1.31 22.23
C PRO A 91 -3.94 -1.71 22.55
#